data_AF-A0A943G9Q1-F1
#
_entry.id   AF-A0A943G9Q1-F1
#
_cell.length_a   1.000
_cell.length_b   1.000
_cell.length_c   1.000
_cell.angle_alpha   90.00
_cell.angle_beta   90.00
_cell.angle_gamma   90.00
#
_symmetry.space_group_name_H-M   'P 1'
#
loop_
_entity.id
_entity.type
_entity.pdbx_description
1 polymer ?
#
loop_
_entity_poly.entity_id
_entity_poly.type
_entity_poly.pdbx_seq_one_letter_code
_entity_poly.pdbx_strand_id
1 'polypeptide(L)'
;MEKQEFIKQIAGYVKKYAAGYGIKVHSPIIAQAILESGWGESKLAAVYHNYFGLKCGTKWTGKSVNLKTMEEYTPGTLTQIKDNFRVYDNMEEGVKGYFEFIQLKRYQNLKGITDPEEYLKTIKADGYATSSKYVENTMRIVTQYNLQKYDTKGEESMAKKASAVLSQARAWIGRKEANGTHREIIDVYNAHRPLARGYKVKYTDAWCATFVSAVAIKCGLTSIIPTECGCGQMIELFKKLGEWQESDSRTPKPGDIVFYDWDDTGTGDNTGWPDHVGIVESVSGGSITIIEGNKNNAVERRTLSVNGRYIRGYGVPKYDSEAGTGTTQPGKSVVEVAKEVIAGKWGNNPQRKERLEAAGYDYQTVQNQVNAILNGNAKPQKSVAEVAKEVIAGKWGNNPQRKERLEAAGYDYQAVQNKVNQLLK
;
A
#
# COMPACT_ATOMS: atom_id res chain seq x y z
N MET A 1 6.60 -11.15 29.52
CA MET A 1 6.33 -11.14 28.06
C MET A 1 6.35 -9.68 27.64
N GLU A 2 6.96 -9.33 26.51
CA GLU A 2 6.92 -7.94 26.02
C GLU A 2 5.48 -7.51 25.67
N LYS A 3 5.14 -6.24 25.92
CA LYS A 3 3.78 -5.71 25.74
C LYS A 3 3.22 -5.92 24.32
N GLN A 4 4.07 -5.73 23.31
CA GLN A 4 3.67 -5.93 21.91
C GLN A 4 3.44 -7.41 21.59
N GLU A 5 4.21 -8.30 22.21
CA GLU A 5 4.02 -9.74 22.04
C GLU A 5 2.71 -10.20 22.70
N PHE A 6 2.38 -9.68 23.88
CA PHE A 6 1.09 -9.94 24.53
C PHE A 6 -0.09 -9.49 23.65
N ILE A 7 -0.03 -8.26 23.11
CA ILE A 7 -1.04 -7.75 22.17
C ILE A 7 -1.19 -8.68 20.97
N LYS A 8 -0.07 -9.10 20.36
CA LYS A 8 -0.07 -9.95 19.17
C LYS A 8 -0.72 -11.31 19.45
N GLN A 9 -0.37 -11.97 20.56
CA GLN A 9 -0.92 -13.27 20.91
C GLN A 9 -2.42 -13.19 21.22
N ILE A 10 -2.85 -12.22 22.05
CA ILE A 10 -4.27 -12.01 22.35
C ILE A 10 -5.04 -11.68 21.06
N ALA A 11 -4.54 -10.75 20.24
CA ALA A 11 -5.19 -10.38 18.98
C ALA A 11 -5.35 -11.57 18.02
N GLY A 12 -4.37 -12.47 17.96
CA GLY A 12 -4.45 -13.69 17.14
C GLY A 12 -5.65 -14.57 17.54
N TYR A 13 -5.82 -14.84 18.83
CA TYR A 13 -6.94 -15.63 19.32
C TYR A 13 -8.27 -14.87 19.25
N VAL A 14 -8.30 -13.57 19.54
CA VAL A 14 -9.52 -12.75 19.40
C VAL A 14 -10.01 -12.80 17.95
N LYS A 15 -9.13 -12.66 16.95
CA LYS A 15 -9.50 -12.80 15.53
C LYS A 15 -9.97 -14.20 15.16
N LYS A 16 -9.32 -15.23 15.71
CA LYS A 16 -9.72 -16.62 15.48
C LYS A 16 -11.17 -16.89 15.89
N TYR A 17 -11.63 -16.31 17.00
CA TYR A 17 -12.93 -16.65 17.58
C TYR A 17 -14.03 -15.63 17.33
N ALA A 18 -13.75 -14.32 17.28
CA ALA A 18 -14.77 -13.27 17.30
C ALA A 18 -15.91 -13.47 16.28
N ALA A 19 -15.56 -13.78 15.02
CA ALA A 19 -16.54 -13.99 13.96
C ALA A 19 -17.50 -15.16 14.24
N GLY A 20 -16.99 -16.27 14.79
CA GLY A 20 -17.78 -17.45 15.14
C GLY A 20 -18.82 -17.19 16.24
N TYR A 21 -18.59 -16.19 17.07
CA TYR A 21 -19.51 -15.77 18.14
C TYR A 21 -20.35 -14.52 17.76
N GLY A 22 -20.28 -14.07 16.51
CA GLY A 22 -21.07 -12.93 16.02
C GLY A 22 -20.55 -11.56 16.46
N ILE A 23 -19.33 -11.48 16.98
CA ILE A 23 -18.71 -10.23 17.41
C ILE A 23 -17.95 -9.60 16.24
N LYS A 24 -18.13 -8.28 16.03
CA LYS A 24 -17.54 -7.57 14.87
C LYS A 24 -16.34 -6.68 15.23
N VAL A 25 -16.10 -6.45 16.52
CA VAL A 25 -14.94 -5.71 17.06
C VAL A 25 -13.95 -6.66 17.74
N HIS A 26 -12.68 -6.28 17.74
CA HIS A 26 -11.54 -6.98 18.33
C HIS A 26 -10.77 -6.08 19.31
N SER A 27 -10.58 -4.80 18.97
CA SER A 27 -9.82 -3.83 19.76
C SER A 27 -10.31 -3.66 21.20
N PRO A 28 -11.63 -3.58 21.51
CA PRO A 28 -12.04 -3.44 22.91
C PRO A 28 -11.77 -4.73 23.69
N ILE A 29 -11.83 -5.90 23.06
CA ILE A 29 -11.56 -7.20 23.69
C ILE A 29 -10.08 -7.33 24.04
N ILE A 30 -9.19 -6.93 23.13
CA ILE A 30 -7.74 -6.90 23.38
C ILE A 30 -7.43 -5.93 24.53
N ALA A 31 -8.07 -4.76 24.55
CA ALA A 31 -7.91 -3.79 25.62
C ALA A 31 -8.43 -4.30 26.98
N GLN A 32 -9.56 -5.00 27.00
CA GLN A 32 -10.05 -5.68 28.21
C GLN A 32 -9.01 -6.67 28.74
N ALA A 33 -8.45 -7.52 27.87
CA ALA A 33 -7.42 -8.47 28.28
C ALA A 33 -6.22 -7.75 28.91
N ILE A 34 -5.76 -6.64 28.33
CA ILE A 34 -4.65 -5.85 28.88
C ILE A 34 -4.99 -5.29 30.26
N LEU A 35 -6.16 -4.67 30.40
CA LEU A 35 -6.58 -4.01 31.62
C LEU A 35 -6.78 -5.00 32.77
N GLU A 36 -7.56 -6.05 32.53
CA GLU A 36 -7.96 -7.02 33.55
C GLU A 36 -6.81 -7.92 34.01
N SER A 37 -5.87 -8.22 33.10
CA SER A 37 -4.71 -9.05 33.42
C SER A 37 -3.48 -8.28 33.88
N GLY A 38 -3.48 -6.95 33.75
CA GLY A 38 -2.25 -6.16 33.90
C GLY A 38 -1.16 -6.66 32.96
N TRP A 39 -1.43 -6.69 31.65
CA TRP A 39 -0.49 -7.20 30.63
C TRP A 39 -0.12 -8.70 30.78
N GLY A 40 -1.03 -9.50 31.34
CA GLY A 40 -0.83 -10.93 31.58
C GLY A 40 -0.06 -11.24 32.87
N GLU A 41 0.33 -10.22 33.63
CA GLU A 41 1.21 -10.36 34.79
C GLU A 41 0.45 -10.65 36.09
N SER A 42 -0.86 -10.41 36.13
CA SER A 42 -1.67 -10.75 37.30
C SER A 42 -1.60 -12.25 37.57
N LYS A 43 -1.64 -12.64 38.86
CA LYS A 43 -1.65 -14.07 39.23
C LYS A 43 -2.78 -14.84 38.53
N LEU A 44 -3.95 -14.21 38.36
CA LEU A 44 -5.09 -14.81 37.69
C LEU A 44 -4.79 -15.12 36.21
N ALA A 45 -4.07 -14.24 35.52
CA ALA A 45 -3.67 -14.44 34.13
C ALA A 45 -2.46 -15.37 33.99
N ALA A 46 -1.37 -15.11 34.73
CA ALA A 46 -0.11 -15.81 34.57
C ALA A 46 -0.17 -17.29 34.98
N VAL A 47 -0.96 -17.62 36.01
CA VAL A 47 -1.04 -19.00 36.56
C VAL A 47 -2.27 -19.75 36.06
N TYR A 48 -3.40 -19.05 35.90
CA TYR A 48 -4.69 -19.68 35.59
C TYR A 48 -5.24 -19.32 34.21
N HIS A 49 -4.46 -18.60 33.41
CA HIS A 49 -4.77 -18.22 32.04
C HIS A 49 -6.13 -17.52 31.87
N ASN A 50 -6.55 -16.77 32.89
CA ASN A 50 -7.78 -15.97 32.85
C ASN A 50 -7.42 -14.48 32.73
N TYR A 51 -7.34 -14.02 31.48
CA TYR A 51 -6.90 -12.67 31.12
C TYR A 51 -8.00 -11.61 31.25
N PHE A 52 -9.23 -12.03 31.52
CA PHE A 52 -10.43 -11.20 31.41
C PHE A 52 -11.17 -11.04 32.76
N GLY A 53 -10.62 -11.57 33.85
CA GLY A 53 -11.24 -11.49 35.17
C GLY A 53 -12.54 -12.30 35.28
N LEU A 54 -12.71 -13.38 34.50
CA LEU A 54 -13.98 -14.09 34.41
C LEU A 54 -14.28 -14.88 35.67
N LYS A 55 -15.34 -14.49 36.37
CA LYS A 55 -15.90 -15.23 37.50
C LYS A 55 -16.66 -16.47 37.03
N CYS A 56 -16.78 -17.46 37.89
CA CYS A 56 -17.50 -18.70 37.60
C CYS A 56 -19.00 -18.43 37.38
N GLY A 57 -19.59 -17.57 38.22
CA GLY A 57 -21.04 -17.42 38.28
C GLY A 57 -21.72 -18.76 38.59
N THR A 58 -22.99 -18.91 38.21
CA THR A 58 -23.78 -20.12 38.50
C THR A 58 -23.75 -21.18 37.41
N LYS A 59 -23.12 -20.89 36.26
CA LYS A 59 -23.17 -21.76 35.06
C LYS A 59 -21.83 -22.43 34.72
N TRP A 60 -20.73 -21.97 35.30
CA TRP A 60 -19.42 -22.57 35.06
C TRP A 60 -19.25 -23.87 35.83
N THR A 61 -18.86 -24.94 35.14
CA THR A 61 -18.61 -26.28 35.72
C THR A 61 -17.15 -26.71 35.59
N GLY A 62 -16.29 -25.87 35.00
CA GLY A 62 -14.88 -26.15 34.82
C GLY A 62 -14.05 -25.86 36.08
N LYS A 63 -12.72 -25.95 35.92
CA LYS A 63 -11.75 -25.65 36.99
C LYS A 63 -11.95 -24.22 37.51
N SER A 64 -11.77 -24.03 38.81
CA SER A 64 -11.93 -22.73 39.46
C SER A 64 -10.86 -22.48 40.51
N VAL A 65 -10.61 -21.21 40.80
CA VAL A 65 -9.73 -20.76 41.87
C VAL A 65 -10.40 -19.63 42.67
N ASN A 66 -10.35 -19.72 44.00
CA ASN A 66 -10.86 -18.66 44.88
C ASN A 66 -9.76 -17.62 45.14
N LEU A 67 -9.97 -16.37 44.70
CA LEU A 67 -9.01 -15.28 44.85
C LEU A 67 -9.68 -14.02 45.39
N LYS A 68 -8.86 -13.13 45.96
CA LYS A 68 -9.30 -11.79 46.35
C LYS A 68 -9.49 -10.92 45.10
N THR A 69 -10.52 -10.08 45.09
CA THR A 69 -10.78 -9.08 44.06
C THR A 69 -11.33 -7.80 44.68
N MET A 70 -11.33 -6.70 43.94
CA MET A 70 -11.87 -5.40 44.35
C MET A 70 -13.17 -5.13 43.58
N GLU A 71 -14.24 -4.77 44.28
CA GLU A 71 -15.52 -4.34 43.70
C GLU A 71 -15.78 -2.88 44.05
N GLU A 72 -16.43 -2.15 43.15
CA GLU A 72 -16.83 -0.75 43.36
C GLU A 72 -18.35 -0.66 43.49
N TYR A 73 -18.87 -0.83 44.72
CA TYR A 73 -20.31 -0.70 44.99
C TYR A 73 -20.76 0.76 45.09
N THR A 74 -19.83 1.66 45.37
CA THR A 74 -20.03 3.11 45.38
C THR A 74 -18.89 3.76 44.61
N PRO A 75 -19.15 4.64 43.62
CA PRO A 75 -18.09 5.27 42.83
C PRO A 75 -17.00 5.90 43.70
N GLY A 76 -15.75 5.51 43.46
CA GLY A 76 -14.57 5.93 44.23
C GLY A 76 -14.19 5.02 45.40
N THR A 77 -15.03 4.06 45.81
CA THR A 77 -14.80 3.21 46.98
C THR A 77 -14.65 1.74 46.58
N LEU A 78 -13.44 1.21 46.74
CA LEU A 78 -13.12 -0.19 46.47
C LEU A 78 -13.34 -1.06 47.71
N THR A 79 -14.11 -2.14 47.56
CA THR A 79 -14.36 -3.16 48.58
C THR A 79 -13.67 -4.45 48.19
N GLN A 80 -12.79 -4.96 49.05
CA GLN A 80 -12.13 -6.24 48.80
C GLN A 80 -13.06 -7.40 49.16
N ILE A 81 -13.29 -8.30 48.21
CA ILE A 81 -14.05 -9.53 48.42
C ILE A 81 -13.23 -10.75 47.98
N LYS A 82 -13.75 -11.95 48.20
CA LYS A 82 -13.25 -13.19 47.58
C LYS A 82 -14.29 -13.73 46.61
N ASP A 83 -13.84 -14.25 45.48
CA ASP A 83 -14.73 -14.85 44.48
C ASP A 83 -14.03 -16.01 43.76
N ASN A 84 -14.82 -16.87 43.12
CA ASN A 84 -14.34 -17.98 42.31
C ASN A 84 -14.16 -17.55 40.86
N PHE A 85 -12.94 -17.62 40.37
CA PHE A 85 -12.57 -17.31 38.99
C PHE A 85 -12.38 -18.58 38.18
N ARG A 86 -12.69 -18.50 36.89
CA ARG A 86 -12.48 -19.58 35.92
C ARG A 86 -10.98 -19.83 35.74
N VAL A 87 -10.61 -21.09 35.57
CA VAL A 87 -9.23 -21.53 35.29
C VAL A 87 -9.20 -22.18 33.91
N TYR A 88 -8.20 -21.83 33.11
CA TYR A 88 -7.99 -22.34 31.77
C TYR A 88 -6.61 -23.00 31.65
N ASP A 89 -6.46 -23.92 30.71
CA ASP A 89 -5.24 -24.72 30.55
C ASP A 89 -4.11 -23.95 29.83
N ASN A 90 -4.45 -22.95 29.00
CA ASN A 90 -3.48 -22.14 28.27
C ASN A 90 -4.12 -20.81 27.80
N MET A 91 -3.32 -19.96 27.12
CA MET A 91 -3.78 -18.65 26.63
C MET A 91 -4.97 -18.73 25.68
N GLU A 92 -4.94 -19.68 24.74
CA GLU A 92 -6.00 -19.86 23.75
C GLU A 92 -7.34 -20.18 24.42
N GLU A 93 -7.36 -21.16 25.33
CA GLU A 93 -8.57 -21.54 26.06
C GLU A 93 -9.06 -20.40 26.97
N GLY A 94 -8.15 -19.59 27.52
CA GLY A 94 -8.50 -18.37 28.24
C GLY A 94 -9.22 -17.32 27.38
N VAL A 95 -8.73 -17.09 26.16
CA VAL A 95 -9.35 -16.15 25.21
C VAL A 95 -10.66 -16.71 24.65
N LYS A 96 -10.70 -17.99 24.28
CA LYS A 96 -11.94 -18.66 23.87
C LYS A 96 -12.99 -18.63 24.99
N GLY A 97 -12.56 -18.80 26.25
CA GLY A 97 -13.40 -18.74 27.43
C GLY A 97 -14.13 -17.40 27.62
N TYR A 98 -13.56 -16.28 27.14
CA TYR A 98 -14.25 -14.99 27.06
C TYR A 98 -15.43 -15.04 26.10
N PHE A 99 -15.23 -15.58 24.89
CA PHE A 99 -16.29 -15.69 23.90
C PHE A 99 -17.43 -16.63 24.32
N GLU A 100 -17.09 -17.71 25.02
CA GLU A 100 -18.06 -18.59 25.68
C GLU A 100 -18.80 -17.88 26.83
N PHE A 101 -18.10 -17.07 27.63
CA PHE A 101 -18.70 -16.29 28.72
C PHE A 101 -19.74 -15.29 28.23
N ILE A 102 -19.44 -14.55 27.15
CA ILE A 102 -20.39 -13.60 26.57
C ILE A 102 -21.57 -14.26 25.83
N GLN A 103 -21.67 -15.60 25.84
CA GLN A 103 -22.90 -16.28 25.43
C GLN A 103 -23.99 -16.29 26.51
N LEU A 104 -23.72 -15.83 27.73
CA LEU A 104 -24.77 -15.62 28.73
C LEU A 104 -25.82 -14.63 28.21
N LYS A 105 -27.10 -14.87 28.55
CA LYS A 105 -28.26 -14.12 28.01
C LYS A 105 -28.08 -12.60 28.06
N ARG A 106 -27.49 -12.07 29.15
CA ARG A 106 -27.29 -10.63 29.36
C ARG A 106 -26.33 -9.98 28.35
N TYR A 107 -25.43 -10.73 27.72
CA TYR A 107 -24.41 -10.20 26.80
C TYR A 107 -24.71 -10.45 25.32
N GLN A 108 -25.88 -10.98 24.99
CA GLN A 108 -26.24 -11.33 23.61
C GLN A 108 -26.38 -10.10 22.68
N ASN A 109 -26.68 -8.93 23.27
CA ASN A 109 -26.72 -7.61 22.62
C ASN A 109 -25.36 -7.13 22.08
N LEU A 110 -24.25 -7.78 22.46
CA LEU A 110 -22.91 -7.45 21.93
C LEU A 110 -22.71 -7.85 20.46
N LYS A 111 -23.54 -8.77 19.96
CA LYS A 111 -23.44 -9.29 18.59
C LYS A 111 -23.73 -8.20 17.57
N GLY A 112 -22.87 -8.07 16.56
CA GLY A 112 -23.04 -7.11 15.49
C GLY A 112 -22.57 -5.68 15.80
N ILE A 113 -22.25 -5.34 17.05
CA ILE A 113 -21.67 -4.02 17.39
C ILE A 113 -20.34 -3.84 16.65
N THR A 114 -20.20 -2.71 15.96
CA THR A 114 -19.02 -2.36 15.14
C THR A 114 -18.18 -1.23 15.72
N ASP A 115 -18.71 -0.49 16.70
CA ASP A 115 -18.00 0.56 17.39
C ASP A 115 -17.39 0.05 18.72
N PRO A 116 -16.07 0.21 18.96
CA PRO A 116 -15.43 -0.25 20.19
C PRO A 116 -15.95 0.38 21.48
N GLU A 117 -16.31 1.67 21.44
CA GLU A 117 -16.80 2.38 22.63
C GLU A 117 -18.23 1.93 22.96
N GLU A 118 -19.08 1.77 21.95
CA GLU A 118 -20.42 1.17 22.07
C GLU A 118 -20.34 -0.23 22.68
N TYR A 119 -19.40 -1.07 22.22
CA TYR A 119 -19.19 -2.42 22.76
C TYR A 119 -18.88 -2.37 24.26
N LEU A 120 -17.95 -1.49 24.68
CA LEU A 120 -17.55 -1.34 26.07
C LEU A 120 -18.65 -0.75 26.96
N LYS A 121 -19.43 0.22 26.45
CA LYS A 121 -20.60 0.76 27.14
C LYS A 121 -21.66 -0.32 27.36
N THR A 122 -21.91 -1.13 26.33
CA THR A 122 -22.91 -2.20 26.36
C THR A 122 -22.52 -3.28 27.37
N ILE A 123 -21.33 -3.85 27.24
CA ILE A 123 -20.89 -4.93 28.13
C ILE A 123 -20.79 -4.47 29.60
N LYS A 124 -20.45 -3.21 29.84
CA LYS A 124 -20.46 -2.61 31.18
C LYS A 124 -21.89 -2.52 31.72
N ALA A 125 -22.84 -2.00 30.93
CA ALA A 125 -24.25 -1.89 31.33
C ALA A 125 -24.85 -3.26 31.70
N ASP A 126 -24.37 -4.33 31.07
CA ASP A 126 -24.77 -5.71 31.36
C ASP A 126 -24.06 -6.31 32.60
N GLY A 127 -23.28 -5.51 33.34
CA GLY A 127 -22.67 -5.87 34.61
C GLY A 127 -21.37 -6.68 34.49
N TYR A 128 -20.55 -6.40 33.47
CA TYR A 128 -19.20 -6.97 33.34
C TYR A 128 -18.22 -6.42 34.38
N ALA A 129 -18.24 -5.11 34.61
CA ALA A 129 -17.37 -4.44 35.56
C ALA A 129 -18.14 -3.40 36.37
N THR A 130 -17.83 -3.28 37.66
CA THR A 130 -18.43 -2.27 38.55
C THR A 130 -17.77 -0.91 38.44
N SER A 131 -16.52 -0.85 37.93
CA SER A 131 -15.75 0.40 37.91
C SER A 131 -16.42 1.48 37.05
N SER A 132 -16.69 2.62 37.66
CA SER A 132 -17.17 3.86 37.04
C SER A 132 -16.29 4.33 35.88
N LYS A 133 -14.97 4.13 35.96
CA LYS A 133 -13.98 4.52 34.94
C LYS A 133 -13.65 3.44 33.91
N TYR A 134 -14.32 2.29 33.95
CA TYR A 134 -14.01 1.14 33.11
C TYR A 134 -13.94 1.45 31.59
N VAL A 135 -14.98 2.10 31.04
CA VAL A 135 -15.04 2.42 29.60
C VAL A 135 -13.91 3.38 29.22
N GLU A 136 -13.71 4.44 30.00
CA GLU A 136 -12.66 5.44 29.77
C GLU A 136 -11.26 4.82 29.78
N ASN A 137 -10.95 4.02 30.82
CA ASN A 137 -9.66 3.37 30.96
C ASN A 137 -9.39 2.36 29.85
N THR A 138 -10.41 1.61 29.44
CA THR A 138 -10.28 0.60 28.37
C THR A 138 -10.12 1.27 27.00
N MET A 139 -10.90 2.32 26.71
CA MET A 139 -10.74 3.10 25.47
C MET A 139 -9.39 3.80 25.39
N ARG A 140 -8.84 4.27 26.53
CA ARG A 140 -7.49 4.82 26.57
C ARG A 140 -6.44 3.82 26.08
N ILE A 141 -6.58 2.54 26.44
CA ILE A 141 -5.71 1.46 25.95
C ILE A 141 -5.93 1.23 24.45
N VAL A 142 -7.19 1.19 23.98
CA VAL A 142 -7.53 1.08 22.56
C VAL A 142 -6.80 2.15 21.74
N THR A 143 -6.87 3.41 22.16
CA THR A 143 -6.23 4.53 21.47
C THR A 143 -4.70 4.50 21.62
N GLN A 144 -4.17 4.32 22.84
CA GLN A 144 -2.74 4.38 23.13
C GLN A 144 -1.93 3.36 22.31
N TYR A 145 -2.48 2.17 22.10
CA TYR A 145 -1.81 1.09 21.37
C TYR A 145 -2.35 0.90 19.94
N ASN A 146 -3.17 1.86 19.45
CA ASN A 146 -3.79 1.83 18.13
C ASN A 146 -4.44 0.46 17.82
N LEU A 147 -5.23 -0.06 18.76
CA LEU A 147 -5.80 -1.39 18.67
C LEU A 147 -6.93 -1.49 17.65
N GLN A 148 -7.55 -0.37 17.25
CA GLN A 148 -8.59 -0.32 16.22
C GLN A 148 -8.12 -0.86 14.86
N LYS A 149 -6.80 -0.94 14.63
CA LYS A 149 -6.22 -1.68 13.50
C LYS A 149 -6.67 -3.14 13.41
N TYR A 150 -7.21 -3.70 14.51
CA TYR A 150 -7.75 -5.05 14.57
C TYR A 150 -9.27 -5.14 14.32
N ASP A 151 -10.00 -4.03 14.26
CA ASP A 151 -11.47 -4.00 14.04
C ASP A 151 -11.88 -3.95 12.58
N THR A 152 -10.98 -3.53 11.69
CA THR A 152 -11.24 -3.47 10.27
C THR A 152 -11.49 -4.87 9.73
N LYS A 153 -12.66 -5.11 9.12
CA LYS A 153 -13.03 -6.39 8.50
C LYS A 153 -11.86 -6.92 7.67
N GLY A 154 -11.33 -8.07 8.07
CA GLY A 154 -10.33 -8.80 7.32
C GLY A 154 -8.92 -8.28 7.60
N GLU A 155 -8.33 -8.80 8.66
CA GLU A 155 -6.92 -9.18 8.59
C GLU A 155 -6.83 -10.46 7.73
N GLU A 156 -7.16 -10.35 6.43
CA GLU A 156 -6.17 -10.87 5.51
C GLU A 156 -4.91 -10.08 5.86
N SER A 157 -3.78 -10.76 6.01
CA SER A 157 -2.49 -10.13 5.76
C SER A 157 -2.68 -9.22 4.54
N MET A 158 -2.84 -7.91 4.72
CA MET A 158 -2.87 -6.98 3.60
C MET A 158 -1.55 -7.23 2.92
N ALA A 159 -1.58 -8.00 1.83
CA ALA A 159 -0.36 -8.42 1.21
C ALA A 159 0.45 -7.15 1.00
N LYS A 160 1.71 -7.19 1.41
CA LYS A 160 2.62 -6.07 1.30
C LYS A 160 2.83 -5.83 -0.19
N LYS A 161 1.97 -5.05 -0.82
CA LYS A 161 1.91 -4.91 -2.28
C LYS A 161 2.61 -3.63 -2.71
N ALA A 162 3.52 -3.74 -3.66
CA ALA A 162 4.06 -2.62 -4.41
C ALA A 162 2.91 -1.85 -5.10
N SER A 163 1.90 -2.55 -5.63
CA SER A 163 0.75 -1.91 -6.28
C SER A 163 -0.04 -0.97 -5.36
N ALA A 164 -0.05 -1.21 -4.05
CA ALA A 164 -0.68 -0.31 -3.07
C ALA A 164 0.13 0.99 -2.92
N VAL A 165 1.45 0.87 -2.76
CA VAL A 165 2.39 2.01 -2.69
C VAL A 165 2.26 2.89 -3.94
N LEU A 166 2.27 2.27 -5.11
CA LEU A 166 2.19 2.97 -6.39
C LEU A 166 0.83 3.64 -6.59
N SER A 167 -0.27 3.01 -6.17
CA SER A 167 -1.59 3.63 -6.23
C SER A 167 -1.67 4.86 -5.35
N GLN A 168 -1.13 4.80 -4.13
CA GLN A 168 -1.09 5.94 -3.23
C GLN A 168 -0.17 7.06 -3.74
N ALA A 169 1.02 6.73 -4.25
CA ALA A 169 1.94 7.71 -4.83
C ALA A 169 1.29 8.44 -6.03
N ARG A 170 0.63 7.69 -6.93
CA ARG A 170 -0.10 8.25 -8.09
C ARG A 170 -1.23 9.18 -7.67
N ALA A 171 -1.99 8.82 -6.63
CA ALA A 171 -3.09 9.64 -6.11
C ALA A 171 -2.64 11.01 -5.58
N TRP A 172 -1.35 11.18 -5.30
CA TRP A 172 -0.78 12.43 -4.81
C TRP A 172 -0.06 13.26 -5.86
N ILE A 173 0.07 12.76 -7.10
CA ILE A 173 0.63 13.54 -8.22
C ILE A 173 -0.12 14.86 -8.38
N GLY A 174 0.63 15.95 -8.52
CA GLY A 174 0.11 17.30 -8.66
C GLY A 174 -0.07 18.06 -7.34
N ARG A 175 0.05 17.39 -6.18
CA ARG A 175 0.13 18.10 -4.89
C ARG A 175 1.38 18.96 -4.85
N LYS A 176 1.26 20.21 -4.39
CA LYS A 176 2.34 21.20 -4.47
C LYS A 176 2.27 22.25 -3.38
N GLU A 177 3.40 22.91 -3.15
CA GLU A 177 3.52 23.97 -2.13
C GLU A 177 2.72 25.22 -2.49
N ALA A 178 2.74 25.60 -3.78
CA ALA A 178 2.12 26.83 -4.26
C ALA A 178 0.61 26.95 -3.96
N ASN A 179 -0.10 25.82 -3.84
CA ASN A 179 -1.52 25.78 -3.46
C ASN A 179 -1.76 25.12 -2.10
N GLY A 180 -0.70 24.83 -1.33
CA GLY A 180 -0.76 24.24 0.00
C GLY A 180 -1.22 22.78 0.07
N THR A 181 -1.46 22.10 -1.05
CA THR A 181 -1.96 20.71 -1.06
C THR A 181 -0.94 19.67 -0.60
N HIS A 182 0.35 20.04 -0.53
CA HIS A 182 1.41 19.22 0.06
C HIS A 182 1.26 19.05 1.58
N ARG A 183 0.56 19.98 2.25
CA ARG A 183 0.37 19.95 3.71
C ARG A 183 -0.28 18.65 4.18
N GLU A 184 -1.22 18.08 3.40
CA GLU A 184 -1.84 16.79 3.72
C GLU A 184 -0.80 15.66 3.84
N ILE A 185 0.21 15.64 2.97
CA ILE A 185 1.28 14.63 3.00
C ILE A 185 2.09 14.77 4.30
N ILE A 186 2.42 16.02 4.66
CA ILE A 186 3.16 16.32 5.89
C ILE A 186 2.31 16.00 7.13
N ASP A 187 1.00 16.26 7.09
CA ASP A 187 0.08 15.94 8.18
C ASP A 187 -0.06 14.43 8.40
N VAL A 188 -0.11 13.65 7.33
CA VAL A 188 -0.10 12.17 7.40
C VAL A 188 1.15 11.66 8.12
N TYR A 189 2.31 12.15 7.73
CA TYR A 189 3.57 11.82 8.42
C TYR A 189 3.52 12.25 9.88
N ASN A 190 3.14 13.51 10.14
CA ASN A 190 3.11 14.11 11.47
C ASN A 190 2.02 13.53 12.40
N ALA A 191 1.08 12.74 11.89
CA ALA A 191 0.10 12.01 12.68
C ALA A 191 0.60 10.62 13.13
N HIS A 192 1.62 10.07 12.46
CA HIS A 192 2.19 8.76 12.80
C HIS A 192 3.09 8.85 14.03
N ARG A 193 2.99 7.86 14.93
CA ARG A 193 3.76 7.82 16.19
C ARG A 193 4.48 6.47 16.34
N PRO A 194 5.72 6.48 16.87
CA PRO A 194 6.53 7.66 17.21
C PRO A 194 6.95 8.45 15.96
N LEU A 195 7.21 9.76 16.13
CA LEU A 195 7.78 10.57 15.05
C LEU A 195 9.22 10.12 14.81
N ALA A 196 9.63 9.99 13.54
CA ALA A 196 11.02 9.70 13.24
C ALA A 196 11.89 10.83 13.82
N ARG A 197 12.95 10.44 14.54
CA ARG A 197 13.87 11.35 15.25
C ARG A 197 13.18 12.27 16.28
N GLY A 198 11.94 11.98 16.67
CA GLY A 198 11.13 12.87 17.50
C GLY A 198 10.78 14.21 16.84
N TYR A 199 10.99 14.35 15.53
CA TYR A 199 10.85 15.61 14.81
C TYR A 199 9.50 15.72 14.11
N LYS A 200 8.80 16.84 14.36
CA LYS A 200 7.58 17.21 13.65
C LYS A 200 7.97 18.07 12.44
N VAL A 201 7.77 17.54 11.24
CA VAL A 201 8.14 18.21 9.97
C VAL A 201 7.28 19.46 9.78
N LYS A 202 7.91 20.59 9.44
CA LYS A 202 7.21 21.84 9.14
C LYS A 202 6.78 21.87 7.69
N TYR A 203 5.75 22.65 7.36
CA TYR A 203 5.29 22.81 5.97
C TYR A 203 6.29 23.50 5.04
N THR A 204 7.34 24.09 5.60
CA THR A 204 8.44 24.77 4.89
C THR A 204 9.69 23.91 4.75
N ASP A 205 9.73 22.75 5.41
CA ASP A 205 10.88 21.84 5.32
C ASP A 205 10.83 21.09 3.98
N ALA A 206 11.99 20.69 3.48
CA ALA A 206 12.06 19.74 2.37
C ALA A 206 11.35 18.43 2.76
N TRP A 207 10.56 17.86 1.84
CA TRP A 207 9.60 16.80 2.18
C TRP A 207 9.64 15.58 1.26
N CYS A 208 10.75 15.35 0.55
CA CYS A 208 10.93 14.17 -0.31
C CYS A 208 10.91 12.84 0.49
N ALA A 209 11.70 12.73 1.55
CA ALA A 209 11.67 11.56 2.45
C ALA A 209 10.34 11.46 3.21
N THR A 210 9.79 12.59 3.65
CA THR A 210 8.46 12.67 4.27
C THR A 210 7.37 12.15 3.36
N PHE A 211 7.44 12.39 2.05
CA PHE A 211 6.50 11.85 1.06
C PHE A 211 6.54 10.32 1.02
N VAL A 212 7.73 9.71 0.90
CA VAL A 212 7.87 8.24 0.90
C VAL A 212 7.32 7.64 2.20
N SER A 213 7.66 8.24 3.33
CA SER A 213 7.15 7.84 4.65
C SER A 213 5.63 7.96 4.75
N ALA A 214 5.05 9.06 4.26
CA ALA A 214 3.61 9.27 4.28
C ALA A 214 2.86 8.27 3.39
N VAL A 215 3.43 7.89 2.23
CA VAL A 215 2.90 6.82 1.39
C VAL A 215 2.92 5.49 2.16
N ALA A 216 4.06 5.13 2.77
CA ALA A 216 4.17 3.91 3.57
C ALA A 216 3.16 3.86 4.74
N ILE A 217 2.97 4.99 5.43
CA ILE A 217 2.00 5.14 6.52
C ILE A 217 0.57 4.92 6.02
N LYS A 218 0.19 5.55 4.90
CA LYS A 218 -1.15 5.40 4.32
C LYS A 218 -1.43 3.97 3.86
N CYS A 219 -0.42 3.28 3.34
CA CYS A 219 -0.54 1.90 2.91
C CYS A 219 -0.43 0.89 4.07
N GLY A 220 -0.08 1.31 5.28
CA GLY A 220 0.18 0.39 6.40
C GLY A 220 1.46 -0.45 6.23
N LEU A 221 2.42 0.03 5.42
CA LEU A 221 3.62 -0.72 5.01
C LEU A 221 4.91 -0.24 5.71
N THR A 222 4.78 0.41 6.87
CA THR A 222 5.92 0.95 7.63
C THR A 222 6.89 -0.12 8.17
N SER A 223 6.53 -1.40 8.09
CA SER A 223 7.38 -2.54 8.47
C SER A 223 8.42 -2.93 7.40
N ILE A 224 8.24 -2.49 6.14
CA ILE A 224 9.15 -2.76 5.01
C ILE A 224 9.61 -1.48 4.31
N ILE A 225 8.92 -0.36 4.54
CA ILE A 225 9.35 0.97 4.12
C ILE A 225 9.49 1.80 5.40
N PRO A 226 10.71 2.08 5.89
CA PRO A 226 10.90 2.77 7.15
C PRO A 226 10.41 4.22 7.08
N THR A 227 9.87 4.70 8.20
CA THR A 227 9.44 6.10 8.34
C THR A 227 10.61 6.98 8.76
N GLU A 228 10.92 7.99 7.95
CA GLU A 228 11.99 8.97 8.18
C GLU A 228 11.73 10.28 7.41
N CYS A 229 12.33 11.39 7.84
CA CYS A 229 12.23 12.69 7.19
C CYS A 229 13.56 13.21 6.59
N GLY A 230 14.66 12.44 6.71
CA GLY A 230 15.93 12.69 6.01
C GLY A 230 16.38 11.53 5.13
N CYS A 231 16.88 11.81 3.93
CA CYS A 231 17.26 10.79 2.93
C CYS A 231 18.36 9.85 3.45
N GLY A 232 19.44 10.37 4.02
CA GLY A 232 20.57 9.53 4.48
C GLY A 232 20.20 8.64 5.65
N GLN A 233 19.43 9.16 6.61
CA GLN A 233 18.92 8.34 7.71
C GLN A 233 17.94 7.26 7.23
N MET A 234 17.16 7.53 6.18
CA MET A 234 16.26 6.53 5.60
C MET A 234 17.03 5.37 4.97
N ILE A 235 18.16 5.65 4.31
CA ILE A 235 19.07 4.61 3.79
C ILE A 235 19.60 3.73 4.93
N GLU A 236 20.05 4.33 6.04
CA GLU A 236 20.52 3.56 7.20
C GLU A 236 19.43 2.66 7.79
N LEU A 237 18.17 3.08 7.74
CA LEU A 237 17.04 2.24 8.14
C LEU A 237 16.80 1.09 7.15
N PHE A 238 16.88 1.34 5.83
CA PHE A 238 16.82 0.27 4.83
C PHE A 238 17.97 -0.74 4.98
N LYS A 239 19.18 -0.27 5.29
CA LYS A 239 20.32 -1.16 5.62
C LYS A 239 20.01 -2.04 6.82
N LYS A 240 19.45 -1.48 7.90
CA LYS A 240 19.04 -2.24 9.10
C LYS A 240 17.94 -3.27 8.83
N LEU A 241 17.05 -3.00 7.88
CA LEU A 241 16.04 -3.96 7.41
C LEU A 241 16.63 -5.07 6.52
N GLY A 242 17.89 -4.94 6.10
CA GLY A 242 18.48 -5.79 5.07
C GLY A 242 17.73 -5.64 3.74
N GLU A 243 17.32 -4.41 3.44
CA GLU A 243 16.49 -4.01 2.29
C GLU A 243 17.15 -2.84 1.54
N TRP A 244 18.49 -2.79 1.54
CA TRP A 244 19.27 -1.78 0.85
C TRP A 244 20.12 -2.42 -0.25
N GLN A 245 20.12 -1.79 -1.44
CA GLN A 245 20.93 -2.18 -2.59
C GLN A 245 21.78 -1.00 -3.04
N GLU A 246 23.11 -1.16 -2.92
CA GLU A 246 24.09 -0.12 -3.28
C GLU A 246 24.20 0.05 -4.80
N SER A 247 24.20 -1.03 -5.57
CA SER A 247 24.48 -0.91 -7.01
C SER A 247 23.35 -0.20 -7.77
N ASP A 248 23.73 0.91 -8.42
CA ASP A 248 22.93 1.74 -9.32
C ASP A 248 22.72 1.11 -10.70
N SER A 249 23.61 0.19 -11.09
CA SER A 249 23.54 -0.60 -12.33
C SER A 249 22.39 -1.61 -12.36
N ARG A 250 21.83 -1.93 -11.18
CA ARG A 250 20.67 -2.81 -11.06
C ARG A 250 19.46 -2.19 -11.77
N THR A 251 18.76 -3.01 -12.56
CA THR A 251 17.41 -2.65 -13.01
C THR A 251 16.44 -2.74 -11.83
N PRO A 252 15.84 -1.62 -11.37
CA PRO A 252 14.95 -1.64 -10.22
C PRO A 252 13.60 -2.29 -10.55
N LYS A 253 12.79 -2.53 -9.51
CA LYS A 253 11.41 -3.00 -9.64
C LYS A 253 10.42 -1.89 -9.31
N PRO A 254 9.20 -1.92 -9.87
CA PRO A 254 8.11 -1.07 -9.39
C PRO A 254 7.92 -1.21 -7.88
N GLY A 255 7.83 -0.09 -7.17
CA GLY A 255 7.75 -0.02 -5.71
C GLY A 255 9.09 0.06 -4.99
N ASP A 256 10.23 -0.09 -5.67
CA ASP A 256 11.54 0.23 -5.09
C ASP A 256 11.63 1.73 -4.77
N ILE A 257 12.40 2.06 -3.73
CA ILE A 257 12.65 3.44 -3.31
C ILE A 257 14.00 3.87 -3.85
N VAL A 258 14.03 4.75 -4.84
CA VAL A 258 15.29 5.25 -5.42
C VAL A 258 15.80 6.44 -4.62
N PHE A 259 17.09 6.46 -4.34
CA PHE A 259 17.79 7.58 -3.72
C PHE A 259 18.72 8.23 -4.72
N TYR A 260 18.86 9.54 -4.62
CA TYR A 260 19.71 10.35 -5.48
C TYR A 260 20.79 11.03 -4.68
N ASP A 261 21.94 11.23 -5.32
CA ASP A 261 23.03 12.06 -4.85
C ASP A 261 23.57 12.83 -6.07
N TRP A 262 23.42 14.15 -6.02
CA TRP A 262 23.70 15.05 -7.14
C TRP A 262 25.20 15.30 -7.33
N ASP A 263 26.03 14.89 -6.36
CA ASP A 263 27.49 14.95 -6.45
C ASP A 263 28.09 13.73 -7.15
N ASP A 264 27.25 12.79 -7.62
CA ASP A 264 27.69 11.62 -8.38
C ASP A 264 28.49 12.02 -9.63
N THR A 265 29.69 11.44 -9.71
CA THR A 265 30.63 11.61 -10.82
C THR A 265 30.25 10.76 -12.04
N GLY A 266 29.35 9.78 -11.87
CA GLY A 266 28.89 8.85 -12.89
C GLY A 266 29.89 7.73 -13.21
N THR A 267 30.86 7.49 -12.32
CA THR A 267 31.87 6.42 -12.45
C THR A 267 31.83 5.49 -11.24
N GLY A 268 31.49 4.21 -11.47
CA GLY A 268 31.34 3.21 -10.41
C GLY A 268 30.06 3.39 -9.58
N ASP A 269 29.82 2.49 -8.63
CA ASP A 269 28.67 2.61 -7.73
C ASP A 269 28.85 3.85 -6.84
N ASN A 270 27.82 4.71 -6.78
CA ASN A 270 27.86 5.88 -5.92
C ASN A 270 27.64 5.52 -4.44
N THR A 271 28.53 5.98 -3.56
CA THR A 271 28.44 5.79 -2.10
C THR A 271 28.28 7.09 -1.30
N GLY A 272 28.02 8.21 -1.97
CA GLY A 272 27.88 9.53 -1.35
C GLY A 272 26.58 9.72 -0.55
N TRP A 273 26.44 10.91 0.04
CA TRP A 273 25.29 11.23 0.91
C TRP A 273 24.09 11.64 0.06
N PRO A 274 22.88 11.08 0.27
CA PRO A 274 21.77 11.35 -0.62
C PRO A 274 21.14 12.73 -0.41
N ASP A 275 20.75 13.34 -1.51
CA ASP A 275 20.03 14.61 -1.54
C ASP A 275 18.52 14.43 -1.68
N HIS A 276 18.08 13.38 -2.37
CA HIS A 276 16.68 13.23 -2.77
C HIS A 276 16.25 11.76 -2.82
N VAL A 277 14.94 11.54 -2.85
CA VAL A 277 14.34 10.19 -2.84
C VAL A 277 13.00 10.19 -3.58
N GLY A 278 12.70 9.08 -4.26
CA GLY A 278 11.44 8.85 -4.96
C GLY A 278 11.02 7.38 -4.97
N ILE A 279 9.85 7.10 -5.56
CA ILE A 279 9.28 5.76 -5.67
C ILE A 279 9.27 5.35 -7.13
N VAL A 280 9.94 4.25 -7.48
CA VAL A 280 9.97 3.71 -8.85
C VAL A 280 8.57 3.24 -9.24
N GLU A 281 7.94 3.91 -10.19
CA GLU A 281 6.59 3.58 -10.69
C GLU A 281 6.62 2.47 -11.75
N SER A 282 7.55 2.55 -12.69
CA SER A 282 7.65 1.60 -13.79
C SER A 282 9.06 1.55 -14.37
N VAL A 283 9.39 0.43 -15.01
CA VAL A 283 10.63 0.24 -15.77
C VAL A 283 10.26 -0.30 -17.14
N SER A 284 10.68 0.39 -18.20
CA SER A 284 10.36 0.01 -19.58
C SER A 284 11.45 0.51 -20.53
N GLY A 285 11.90 -0.34 -21.44
CA GLY A 285 12.86 0.04 -22.49
C GLY A 285 14.17 0.63 -21.96
N GLY A 286 14.67 0.12 -20.82
CA GLY A 286 15.88 0.66 -20.17
C GLY A 286 15.69 2.01 -19.49
N SER A 287 14.46 2.52 -19.40
CA SER A 287 14.09 3.74 -18.68
C SER A 287 13.31 3.40 -17.41
N ILE A 288 13.54 4.18 -16.36
CA ILE A 288 12.83 4.14 -15.09
C ILE A 288 11.95 5.38 -14.97
N THR A 289 10.67 5.22 -14.59
CA THR A 289 9.77 6.32 -14.24
C THR A 289 9.58 6.33 -12.73
N ILE A 290 9.74 7.48 -12.10
CA ILE A 290 9.77 7.67 -10.65
C ILE A 290 8.74 8.73 -10.26
N ILE A 291 7.98 8.50 -9.18
CA ILE A 291 7.16 9.52 -8.54
C ILE A 291 7.93 10.10 -7.36
N GLU A 292 8.20 11.39 -7.40
CA GLU A 292 8.98 12.13 -6.39
C GLU A 292 8.09 13.15 -5.69
N GLY A 293 8.17 13.22 -4.37
CA GLY A 293 7.64 14.33 -3.59
C GLY A 293 8.68 15.45 -3.47
N ASN A 294 8.22 16.69 -3.36
CA ASN A 294 9.08 17.89 -3.32
C ASN A 294 9.99 18.06 -4.55
N LYS A 295 9.71 17.35 -5.65
CA LYS A 295 10.32 17.64 -6.95
C LYS A 295 9.71 18.91 -7.48
N ASN A 296 10.51 19.96 -7.69
CA ASN A 296 10.01 21.29 -8.06
C ASN A 296 8.92 21.81 -7.10
N ASN A 297 9.05 21.53 -5.80
CA ASN A 297 8.05 21.86 -4.78
C ASN A 297 6.67 21.18 -5.01
N ALA A 298 6.65 20.04 -5.70
CA ALA A 298 5.45 19.29 -6.05
C ALA A 298 5.68 17.76 -6.03
N VAL A 299 4.58 17.00 -6.11
CA VAL A 299 4.61 15.56 -6.44
C VAL A 299 4.54 15.43 -7.95
N GLU A 300 5.62 14.96 -8.56
CA GLU A 300 5.76 14.87 -10.01
C GLU A 300 6.47 13.59 -10.43
N ARG A 301 6.35 13.26 -11.73
CA ARG A 301 7.12 12.19 -12.33
C ARG A 301 8.49 12.68 -12.81
N ARG A 302 9.49 11.82 -12.70
CA ARG A 302 10.78 11.91 -13.37
C ARG A 302 11.00 10.65 -14.20
N THR A 303 11.68 10.77 -15.32
CA THR A 303 12.16 9.62 -16.10
C THR A 303 13.67 9.71 -16.23
N LEU A 304 14.34 8.59 -15.98
CA LEU A 304 15.79 8.44 -16.07
C LEU A 304 16.13 7.16 -16.82
N SER A 305 17.36 7.03 -17.30
CA SER A 305 17.86 5.72 -17.74
C SER A 305 18.13 4.83 -16.53
N VAL A 306 17.97 3.52 -16.68
CA VAL A 306 18.57 2.54 -15.74
C VAL A 306 20.07 2.82 -15.70
N ASN A 307 20.68 2.76 -14.51
CA ASN A 307 22.07 3.16 -14.31
C ASN A 307 22.37 4.61 -14.72
N GLY A 308 21.35 5.49 -14.65
CA GLY A 308 21.52 6.90 -14.91
C GLY A 308 22.37 7.57 -13.82
N ARG A 309 23.16 8.57 -14.23
CA ARG A 309 23.92 9.42 -13.30
C ARG A 309 23.01 9.97 -12.19
N TYR A 310 23.59 10.11 -11.01
CA TYR A 310 22.98 10.58 -9.76
C TYR A 310 22.12 9.57 -9.02
N ILE A 311 22.00 8.34 -9.50
CA ILE A 311 21.38 7.28 -8.72
C ILE A 311 22.36 6.88 -7.63
N ARG A 312 22.00 7.12 -6.37
CA ARG A 312 22.77 6.61 -5.22
C ARG A 312 22.52 5.10 -5.08
N GLY A 313 21.28 4.68 -5.20
CA GLY A 313 20.90 3.27 -5.03
C GLY A 313 19.45 3.13 -4.62
N TYR A 314 19.10 1.95 -4.08
CA TYR A 314 17.71 1.57 -3.89
C TYR A 314 17.43 0.99 -2.51
N GLY A 315 16.39 1.51 -1.84
CA GLY A 315 15.62 0.73 -0.89
C GLY A 315 14.77 -0.30 -1.65
N VAL A 316 14.81 -1.56 -1.22
CA VAL A 316 14.15 -2.70 -1.89
C VAL A 316 13.15 -3.37 -0.95
N PRO A 317 11.95 -2.75 -0.74
CA PRO A 317 11.00 -3.25 0.23
C PRO A 317 10.60 -4.71 -0.03
N LYS A 318 10.56 -5.54 1.02
CA LYS A 318 10.12 -6.95 0.92
C LYS A 318 8.61 -7.07 0.79
N TYR A 319 8.11 -6.73 -0.39
CA TYR A 319 6.74 -6.96 -0.78
C TYR A 319 6.42 -8.46 -0.84
N ASP A 320 5.19 -8.81 -0.48
CA ASP A 320 4.69 -10.17 -0.66
C ASP A 320 4.62 -10.46 -2.17
N SER A 321 4.74 -11.73 -2.52
CA SER A 321 4.61 -12.15 -3.92
C SER A 321 3.23 -11.74 -4.43
N GLU A 322 3.19 -10.67 -5.19
CA GLU A 322 2.05 -10.39 -6.04
C GLU A 322 2.04 -11.51 -7.07
N ALA A 323 0.95 -12.29 -7.15
CA ALA A 323 0.69 -13.12 -8.31
C ALA A 323 0.94 -12.21 -9.52
N GLY A 324 2.01 -12.52 -10.28
CA GLY A 324 2.83 -11.52 -10.94
C GLY A 324 2.03 -10.34 -11.42
N THR A 325 2.35 -9.14 -10.94
CA THR A 325 2.01 -7.92 -11.66
C THR A 325 2.85 -7.86 -12.94
N GLY A 326 2.61 -8.82 -13.85
CA GLY A 326 2.26 -8.36 -15.18
C GLY A 326 1.07 -7.43 -14.96
N THR A 327 1.18 -6.21 -15.45
CA THR A 327 0.04 -5.38 -15.88
C THR A 327 -1.20 -6.23 -15.91
N THR A 328 -2.26 -5.89 -15.15
CA THR A 328 -3.58 -6.54 -15.22
C THR A 328 -3.69 -7.10 -16.62
N GLN A 329 -3.56 -8.41 -16.78
CA GLN A 329 -3.64 -8.97 -18.11
C GLN A 329 -5.14 -8.91 -18.33
N PRO A 330 -5.67 -7.95 -19.11
CA PRO A 330 -7.01 -8.13 -19.60
C PRO A 330 -7.04 -9.47 -20.32
N GLY A 331 -8.19 -10.14 -20.39
CA GLY A 331 -8.29 -11.54 -20.83
C GLY A 331 -7.66 -11.87 -22.20
N LYS A 332 -7.14 -10.87 -22.92
CA LYS A 332 -6.33 -10.96 -24.13
C LYS A 332 -5.03 -10.18 -23.95
N SER A 333 -3.91 -10.72 -24.41
CA SER A 333 -2.61 -10.05 -24.46
C SER A 333 -2.66 -8.74 -25.28
N VAL A 334 -1.68 -7.84 -25.05
CA VAL A 334 -1.49 -6.61 -25.86
C VAL A 334 -1.41 -6.94 -27.36
N VAL A 335 -0.78 -8.07 -27.73
CA VAL A 335 -0.69 -8.53 -29.13
C VAL A 335 -2.05 -8.92 -29.69
N GLU A 336 -2.86 -9.66 -28.92
CA GLU A 336 -4.22 -10.04 -29.34
C GLU A 336 -5.13 -8.82 -29.48
N VAL A 337 -5.03 -7.86 -28.54
CA VAL A 337 -5.81 -6.63 -28.61
C VAL A 337 -5.34 -5.70 -29.69
N ALA A 338 -4.04 -5.63 -29.97
CA ALA A 338 -3.53 -4.93 -31.14
C ALA A 338 -4.09 -5.52 -32.44
N LYS A 339 -4.20 -6.86 -32.56
CA LYS A 339 -4.88 -7.51 -33.70
C LYS A 339 -6.37 -7.14 -33.76
N GLU A 340 -7.06 -7.05 -32.63
CA GLU A 340 -8.47 -6.63 -32.59
C GLU A 340 -8.68 -5.14 -32.90
N VAL A 341 -7.72 -4.29 -32.54
CA VAL A 341 -7.66 -2.87 -32.93
C VAL A 341 -7.47 -2.76 -34.44
N ILE A 342 -6.57 -3.54 -35.04
CA ILE A 342 -6.38 -3.62 -36.50
C ILE A 342 -7.66 -4.13 -37.19
N ALA A 343 -8.36 -5.09 -36.58
CA ALA A 343 -9.66 -5.60 -37.04
C ALA A 343 -10.85 -4.65 -36.76
N GLY A 344 -10.61 -3.46 -36.21
CA GLY A 344 -11.64 -2.42 -36.01
C GLY A 344 -12.58 -2.62 -34.82
N LYS A 345 -12.39 -3.65 -33.98
CA LYS A 345 -13.31 -3.97 -32.87
C LYS A 345 -13.34 -2.91 -31.77
N TRP A 346 -12.29 -2.09 -31.69
CA TRP A 346 -12.13 -1.06 -30.67
C TRP A 346 -12.53 0.34 -31.16
N GLY A 347 -13.06 0.48 -32.38
CA GLY A 347 -13.41 1.77 -32.96
C GLY A 347 -12.19 2.60 -33.37
N ASN A 348 -12.44 3.89 -33.65
CA ASN A 348 -11.44 4.85 -34.10
C ASN A 348 -11.07 5.85 -32.99
N ASN A 349 -9.96 6.57 -33.16
CA ASN A 349 -9.58 7.64 -32.24
C ASN A 349 -10.66 8.75 -32.29
N PRO A 350 -11.22 9.26 -31.17
CA PRO A 350 -10.87 9.08 -29.75
C PRO A 350 -11.49 7.88 -29.01
N GLN A 351 -12.57 7.31 -29.52
CA GLN A 351 -13.34 6.23 -28.87
C GLN A 351 -12.49 4.98 -28.57
N ARG A 352 -11.50 4.69 -29.42
CA ARG A 352 -10.53 3.60 -29.21
C ARG A 352 -9.73 3.76 -27.93
N LYS A 353 -9.25 4.98 -27.68
CA LYS A 353 -8.46 5.29 -26.49
C LYS A 353 -9.29 5.08 -25.24
N GLU A 354 -10.48 5.67 -25.20
CA GLU A 354 -11.42 5.54 -24.09
C GLU A 354 -11.81 4.08 -23.81
N ARG A 355 -12.08 3.29 -24.86
CA ARG A 355 -12.45 1.87 -24.71
C ARG A 355 -11.29 1.02 -24.21
N LEU A 356 -10.08 1.24 -24.73
CA LEU A 356 -8.88 0.52 -24.30
C LEU A 356 -8.53 0.84 -22.84
N GLU A 357 -8.56 2.13 -22.47
CA GLU A 357 -8.31 2.58 -21.10
C GLU A 357 -9.38 2.06 -20.13
N ALA A 358 -10.67 2.09 -20.52
CA ALA A 358 -11.77 1.53 -19.73
C ALA A 358 -11.67 0.00 -19.57
N ALA A 359 -11.12 -0.70 -20.56
CA ALA A 359 -10.85 -2.13 -20.50
C ALA A 359 -9.51 -2.48 -19.81
N GLY A 360 -8.82 -1.48 -19.24
CA GLY A 360 -7.59 -1.65 -18.47
C GLY A 360 -6.31 -1.81 -19.30
N TYR A 361 -6.34 -1.50 -20.60
CA TYR A 361 -5.15 -1.49 -21.46
C TYR A 361 -4.50 -0.10 -21.47
N ASP A 362 -3.17 -0.06 -21.48
CA ASP A 362 -2.42 1.15 -21.81
C ASP A 362 -2.53 1.43 -23.31
N TYR A 363 -3.19 2.55 -23.67
CA TYR A 363 -3.43 2.93 -25.06
C TYR A 363 -2.14 3.03 -25.87
N GLN A 364 -1.07 3.60 -25.30
CA GLN A 364 0.19 3.82 -26.02
C GLN A 364 0.88 2.49 -26.32
N THR A 365 0.86 1.55 -25.38
CA THR A 365 1.43 0.20 -25.51
C THR A 365 0.69 -0.60 -26.59
N VAL A 366 -0.65 -0.59 -26.57
CA VAL A 366 -1.45 -1.22 -27.62
C VAL A 366 -1.21 -0.55 -28.97
N GLN A 367 -1.15 0.77 -29.04
CA GLN A 367 -0.91 1.51 -30.28
C GLN A 367 0.50 1.27 -30.83
N ASN A 368 1.51 1.18 -29.98
CA ASN A 368 2.87 0.81 -30.37
C ASN A 368 2.91 -0.63 -30.91
N GLN A 369 2.18 -1.56 -30.31
CA GLN A 369 2.08 -2.93 -30.80
C GLN A 369 1.28 -3.03 -32.10
N VAL A 370 0.23 -2.23 -32.30
CA VAL A 370 -0.48 -2.09 -33.58
C VAL A 370 0.48 -1.62 -34.65
N ASN A 371 1.26 -0.57 -34.37
CA ASN A 371 2.27 -0.06 -35.28
C ASN A 371 3.34 -1.13 -35.56
N ALA A 372 3.79 -1.87 -34.56
CA ALA A 372 4.75 -2.96 -34.71
C ALA A 372 4.20 -4.13 -35.53
N ILE A 373 2.90 -4.46 -35.44
CA ILE A 373 2.27 -5.53 -36.24
C ILE A 373 2.05 -5.07 -37.69
N LEU A 374 1.61 -3.83 -37.89
CA LEU A 374 1.47 -3.23 -39.22
C LEU A 374 2.83 -3.09 -39.92
N ASN A 375 3.89 -2.80 -39.15
CA ASN A 375 5.26 -2.71 -39.64
C ASN A 375 5.97 -4.08 -39.75
N GLY A 376 5.60 -5.06 -38.91
CA GLY A 376 6.16 -6.41 -38.89
C GLY A 376 5.61 -7.34 -39.98
N ASN A 377 4.50 -6.94 -40.63
CA ASN A 377 4.01 -7.52 -41.87
C ASN A 377 4.20 -6.57 -43.08
N ALA A 378 5.05 -5.55 -42.96
CA ALA A 378 5.47 -4.78 -44.11
C ALA A 378 6.38 -5.65 -44.98
N LYS A 379 5.82 -6.14 -46.09
CA LYS A 379 6.61 -6.45 -47.29
C LYS A 379 7.62 -5.30 -47.47
N PRO A 380 8.92 -5.56 -47.71
CA PRO A 380 9.95 -4.53 -47.70
C PRO A 380 9.47 -3.31 -48.48
N GLN A 381 9.30 -2.19 -47.77
CA GLN A 381 8.81 -0.95 -48.35
C GLN A 381 9.91 -0.44 -49.28
N LYS A 382 9.61 -0.36 -50.58
CA LYS A 382 10.54 0.13 -51.60
C LYS A 382 11.05 1.51 -51.17
N SER A 383 12.33 1.78 -51.39
CA SER A 383 12.90 3.10 -51.09
C SER A 383 12.17 4.22 -51.84
N VAL A 384 12.22 5.45 -51.34
CA VAL A 384 11.67 6.64 -52.03
C VAL A 384 12.20 6.75 -53.46
N ALA A 385 13.44 6.33 -53.71
CA ALA A 385 14.03 6.31 -55.05
C ALA A 385 13.38 5.27 -55.98
N GLU A 386 13.06 4.07 -55.49
CA GLU A 386 12.37 3.04 -56.25
C GLU A 386 10.91 3.44 -56.54
N VAL A 387 10.23 4.02 -55.56
CA VAL A 387 8.86 4.52 -55.73
C VAL A 387 8.81 5.69 -56.70
N ALA A 388 9.78 6.61 -56.66
CA ALA A 388 9.87 7.71 -57.62
C ALA A 388 10.01 7.21 -59.08
N LYS A 389 10.78 6.13 -59.30
CA LYS A 389 10.87 5.48 -60.62
C LYS A 389 9.53 4.88 -61.06
N GLU A 390 8.77 4.30 -60.13
CA GLU A 390 7.43 3.77 -60.43
C GLU A 390 6.39 4.86 -60.70
N VAL A 391 6.53 6.03 -60.06
CA VAL A 391 5.71 7.22 -60.35
C VAL A 391 5.98 7.73 -61.77
N ILE A 392 7.26 7.81 -62.17
CA ILE A 392 7.66 8.18 -63.55
C ILE A 392 7.12 7.16 -64.56
N ALA A 393 7.14 5.87 -64.21
CA ALA A 393 6.56 4.80 -65.03
C ALA A 393 5.02 4.72 -64.99
N GLY A 394 4.34 5.69 -64.36
CA GLY A 394 2.87 5.81 -64.36
C GLY A 394 2.12 4.84 -63.44
N LYS A 395 2.81 4.00 -62.65
CA LYS A 395 2.17 2.94 -61.82
C LYS A 395 1.29 3.48 -60.69
N TRP A 396 1.51 4.73 -60.30
CA TRP A 396 0.83 5.41 -59.20
C TRP A 396 -0.29 6.36 -59.66
N GLY A 397 -0.60 6.40 -60.95
CA GLY A 397 -1.63 7.29 -61.50
C GLY A 397 -1.22 8.76 -61.52
N ASN A 398 -2.21 9.64 -61.72
CA ASN A 398 -2.02 11.09 -61.85
C ASN A 398 -2.54 11.84 -60.62
N ASN A 399 -2.15 13.11 -60.46
CA ASN A 399 -2.67 13.97 -59.40
C ASN A 399 -4.19 14.19 -59.62
N PRO A 400 -5.09 14.03 -58.63
CA PRO A 400 -4.88 13.84 -57.18
C PRO A 400 -4.69 12.39 -56.69
N GLN A 401 -5.08 11.40 -57.48
CA GLN A 401 -5.08 9.97 -57.10
C GLN A 401 -3.70 9.45 -56.69
N ARG A 402 -2.63 9.98 -57.27
CA ARG A 402 -1.24 9.63 -56.93
C ARG A 402 -0.91 9.94 -55.48
N LYS A 403 -1.32 11.11 -55.00
CA LYS A 403 -1.03 11.56 -53.64
C LYS A 403 -1.71 10.64 -52.65
N GLU A 404 -3.00 10.42 -52.84
CA GLU A 404 -3.81 9.52 -52.01
C GLU A 404 -3.24 8.10 -51.98
N ARG A 405 -2.81 7.56 -53.13
CA ARG A 405 -2.25 6.21 -53.20
C ARG A 405 -0.88 6.10 -52.51
N LEU A 406 0.00 7.08 -52.66
CA LEU A 406 1.31 7.10 -52.02
C LEU A 406 1.19 7.23 -50.50
N GLU A 407 0.35 8.15 -50.03
CA GLU A 407 0.08 8.36 -48.60
C GLU A 407 -0.58 7.13 -47.98
N ALA A 408 -1.56 6.51 -48.67
CA ALA A 408 -2.20 5.27 -48.23
C ALA A 408 -1.22 4.07 -48.17
N ALA A 409 -0.17 4.09 -49.00
CA ALA A 409 0.90 3.09 -49.00
C ALA A 409 2.04 3.43 -48.01
N GLY A 410 1.88 4.47 -47.18
CA GLY A 410 2.83 4.86 -46.14
C GLY A 410 4.05 5.63 -46.65
N TYR A 411 3.97 6.25 -47.83
CA TYR A 411 5.03 7.10 -48.38
C TYR A 411 4.73 8.59 -48.15
N ASP A 412 5.78 9.36 -47.84
CA ASP A 412 5.73 10.81 -47.89
C ASP A 412 5.64 11.26 -49.37
N TYR A 413 4.47 11.74 -49.76
CA TYR A 413 4.20 12.25 -51.11
C TYR A 413 5.20 13.35 -51.51
N GLN A 414 5.55 14.27 -50.60
CA GLN A 414 6.44 15.38 -50.90
C GLN A 414 7.87 14.87 -51.13
N ALA A 415 8.34 13.90 -50.33
CA ALA A 415 9.65 13.28 -50.51
C ALA A 415 9.73 12.52 -51.85
N VAL A 416 8.69 11.76 -52.21
CA VAL A 416 8.61 11.05 -53.50
C VAL A 416 8.53 12.04 -54.66
N GLN A 417 7.71 13.09 -54.57
CA GLN A 417 7.57 14.09 -55.62
C GLN A 417 8.85 14.92 -55.81
N ASN A 418 9.54 15.27 -54.73
CA ASN A 418 10.86 15.89 -54.78
C ASN A 418 11.87 14.99 -55.50
N LYS A 419 11.83 13.67 -55.25
CA LYS A 419 12.72 12.71 -55.91
C LYS A 419 12.36 12.49 -57.39
N VAL A 420 11.07 12.47 -57.75
CA VAL A 420 10.60 12.46 -59.14
C VAL A 420 11.10 13.69 -59.88
N ASN A 421 10.98 14.88 -59.28
CA ASN A 421 11.47 16.14 -59.86
C ASN A 421 13.00 16.15 -60.04
N GLN A 422 13.76 15.49 -59.14
CA GLN A 422 15.20 15.31 -59.30
C GLN A 422 15.56 14.35 -60.44
N LEU A 423 14.76 13.31 -60.70
CA LEU A 423 15.02 12.28 -61.71
C LEU A 423 14.56 12.69 -63.14
N LEU A 424 13.74 13.73 -63.25
CA LEU A 424 13.25 14.30 -64.52
C LEU A 424 13.99 15.58 -64.94
N LYS A 425 14.95 16.05 -64.13
CA LYS A 425 15.98 17.01 -64.53
C LYS A 425 17.16 16.25 -65.13
#